data_AF-A0A832PCR6-F1
#
_entry.id   AF-A0A832PCR6-F1
#
_cell.length_a   1.000
_cell.length_b   1.000
_cell.length_c   1.000
_cell.angle_alpha   90.00
_cell.angle_beta   90.00
_cell.angle_gamma   90.00
#
_symmetry.space_group_name_H-M   'P 1'
#
loop_
_entity.id
_entity.type
_entity.pdbx_description
1 polymer ?
#
loop_
_entity_poly.entity_id
_entity_poly.type
_entity_poly.pdbx_seq_one_letter_code
_entity_poly.pdbx_strand_id
1 'polypeptide(L)'
;MIMLKIGGSVITDKSAPKPTLNHENLKRIAKEISDSLPPSLIIVHGAGSFGHPLAKKYRIGTPTTKRELPRKMMGFSIIQRWVKLLNIRVCDA
;
A
#
# COMPACT_ATOMS: atom_id res chain seq x y z
N MET A 1 3.65 -2.36 -24.09
CA MET A 1 3.76 -2.61 -22.64
C MET A 1 3.41 -1.31 -21.92
N ILE A 2 2.49 -1.37 -20.96
CA ILE A 2 2.01 -0.22 -20.18
C ILE A 2 2.42 -0.42 -18.72
N MET A 3 2.80 0.66 -18.05
CA MET A 3 2.93 0.68 -16.59
C MET A 3 1.85 1.58 -16.00
N LEU A 4 1.04 1.03 -15.10
CA LEU A 4 -0.02 1.76 -14.41
C LEU A 4 0.29 1.84 -12.92
N LYS A 5 0.31 3.05 -12.37
CA LYS A 5 0.43 3.26 -10.92
C LYS A 5 -0.91 3.64 -10.31
N ILE A 6 -1.42 2.78 -9.43
CA ILE A 6 -2.60 3.04 -8.61
C ILE A 6 -2.17 3.74 -7.32
N GLY A 7 -2.57 5.01 -7.17
CA GLY A 7 -2.27 5.78 -5.97
C GLY A 7 -2.90 5.15 -4.73
N GLY A 8 -2.13 4.98 -3.65
CA GLY A 8 -2.65 4.44 -2.39
C GLY A 8 -3.80 5.27 -1.79
N SER A 9 -3.89 6.58 -2.09
CA SER A 9 -5.03 7.42 -1.70
C SER A 9 -6.35 7.06 -2.37
N VAL A 10 -6.30 6.38 -3.52
CA VAL A 10 -7.50 6.04 -4.28
C VAL A 10 -8.09 4.72 -3.77
N ILE A 11 -7.22 3.76 -3.44
CA ILE A 11 -7.59 2.41 -2.98
C ILE A 11 -7.59 2.25 -1.45
N THR A 12 -7.22 3.28 -0.70
CA THR A 12 -7.27 3.28 0.77
C THR A 12 -7.80 4.61 1.29
N ASP A 13 -8.43 4.58 2.45
CA ASP A 13 -8.84 5.79 3.16
C ASP A 13 -7.70 6.27 4.08
N LYS A 14 -7.20 7.48 3.80
CA LYS A 14 -6.14 8.14 4.59
C LYS A 14 -6.67 8.82 5.86
N SER A 15 -7.96 9.12 5.92
CA SER A 15 -8.60 9.76 7.07
C SER A 15 -8.92 8.76 8.19
N ALA A 16 -9.02 7.47 7.83
CA ALA A 16 -9.30 6.41 8.78
C ALA A 16 -8.19 6.28 9.85
N PRO A 17 -8.58 6.03 11.12
CA PRO A 17 -7.62 5.87 12.23
C PRO A 17 -6.80 4.59 12.14
N LYS A 18 -7.21 3.65 11.29
CA LYS A 18 -6.56 2.35 11.03
C LYS A 18 -6.40 2.15 9.52
N PRO A 19 -5.54 1.22 9.07
CA PRO A 19 -5.46 0.84 7.67
C PRO A 19 -6.84 0.39 7.15
N THR A 20 -7.38 1.12 6.18
CA THR A 20 -8.74 0.93 5.67
C THR A 20 -8.72 0.95 4.15
N LEU A 21 -9.31 -0.09 3.55
CA LEU A 21 -9.41 -0.26 2.11
C LEU A 21 -10.61 0.51 1.56
N ASN A 22 -10.45 1.15 0.41
CA ASN A 22 -11.58 1.66 -0.37
C ASN A 22 -12.00 0.57 -1.37
N HIS A 23 -12.97 -0.26 -0.95
CA HIS A 23 -13.43 -1.42 -1.72
C HIS A 23 -14.11 -1.03 -3.04
N GLU A 24 -14.92 0.04 -3.04
CA GLU A 24 -15.61 0.49 -4.25
C GLU A 24 -14.62 0.95 -5.32
N ASN A 25 -13.68 1.83 -4.97
CA ASN A 25 -12.69 2.32 -5.93
C ASN A 25 -11.79 1.19 -6.44
N LEU A 26 -11.37 0.27 -5.55
CA LEU A 26 -10.53 -0.84 -5.97
C LEU A 26 -11.25 -1.73 -6.99
N LYS A 27 -12.50 -2.13 -6.72
CA LYS A 27 -13.30 -2.95 -7.64
C LYS A 27 -13.58 -2.23 -8.96
N ARG A 28 -13.92 -0.95 -8.91
CA ARG A 28 -14.16 -0.13 -10.11
C ARG A 28 -12.90 -0.07 -10.99
N ILE A 29 -11.74 0.19 -10.39
CA ILE A 29 -10.46 0.27 -11.12
C ILE A 29 -10.09 -1.10 -11.72
N ALA A 30 -10.25 -2.18 -10.97
CA ALA A 30 -10.01 -3.54 -11.47
C ALA A 30 -10.89 -3.85 -12.69
N LYS A 31 -12.17 -3.47 -12.63
CA LYS A 31 -13.11 -3.61 -13.75
C LYS A 31 -12.69 -2.77 -14.97
N GLU A 32 -12.34 -1.50 -14.79
CA GLU A 32 -11.86 -0.63 -15.88
C GLU A 32 -10.58 -1.15 -16.54
N ILE A 33 -9.65 -1.69 -15.76
CA ILE A 33 -8.42 -2.32 -16.29
C ILE A 33 -8.79 -3.55 -17.11
N SER A 34 -9.65 -4.43 -16.57
CA SER A 34 -10.10 -5.64 -17.26
C SER A 34 -10.79 -5.31 -18.58
N ASP A 35 -11.61 -4.26 -18.64
CA ASP A 35 -12.35 -3.88 -19.84
C ASP A 35 -11.45 -3.27 -20.92
N SER A 36 -10.32 -2.69 -20.55
CA SER A 36 -9.36 -2.10 -21.48
C SER A 36 -8.45 -3.10 -22.22
N LEU A 37 -8.38 -4.36 -21.76
CA LEU A 37 -7.60 -5.47 -22.34
C LEU A 37 -6.20 -5.07 -22.86
N PRO A 38 -5.31 -4.49 -22.03
CA PRO A 38 -4.00 -4.06 -22.48
C PRO A 38 -3.13 -5.29 -22.81
N PRO A 39 -2.42 -5.30 -23.95
CA PRO A 39 -1.64 -6.47 -24.40
C PRO A 39 -0.48 -6.84 -23.47
N SER A 40 -0.02 -5.89 -22.64
CA SER A 40 0.99 -6.12 -21.61
C SER A 40 0.92 -4.99 -20.58
N LEU A 41 0.69 -5.31 -19.31
CA LEU A 41 0.49 -4.35 -18.23
C LEU A 41 1.31 -4.74 -16.98
N ILE A 42 2.00 -3.76 -16.41
CA ILE A 42 2.60 -3.82 -15.07
C ILE A 42 1.82 -2.88 -14.16
N ILE A 43 1.36 -3.38 -13.02
CA ILE A 43 0.66 -2.58 -12.01
C ILE A 43 1.59 -2.32 -10.83
N VAL A 44 1.68 -1.05 -10.44
CA VAL A 44 2.30 -0.60 -9.19
C VAL A 44 1.19 0.01 -8.34
N HIS A 45 1.14 -0.30 -7.04
CA HIS A 45 0.20 0.36 -6.14
C HIS A 45 0.91 1.05 -4.98
N GLY A 46 0.36 2.16 -4.51
CA GLY A 46 0.82 2.82 -3.29
C GLY A 46 0.36 2.07 -2.04
N ALA A 47 1.11 2.21 -0.94
CA ALA A 47 0.77 1.60 0.35
C ALA A 47 -0.39 2.29 1.09
N GLY A 48 -0.67 3.57 0.79
CA GLY A 48 -1.80 4.29 1.39
C GLY A 48 -1.78 4.28 2.93
N SER A 49 -2.96 4.14 3.55
CA SER A 49 -3.08 4.03 5.02
C SER A 49 -2.49 2.76 5.61
N PHE A 50 -2.14 1.76 4.80
CA PHE A 50 -1.47 0.52 5.23
C PHE A 50 0.05 0.71 5.44
N GLY A 51 0.62 1.80 4.94
CA GLY A 51 2.06 2.08 5.05
C GLY A 51 2.35 3.38 5.80
N HIS A 52 1.88 4.52 5.28
CA HIS A 52 2.39 5.84 5.71
C HIS A 52 2.23 6.13 7.21
N PRO A 53 1.08 5.86 7.86
CA PRO A 53 0.94 6.11 9.29
C PRO A 53 1.93 5.29 10.13
N LEU A 54 2.16 4.04 9.76
CA LEU A 54 3.09 3.13 10.44
C LEU A 54 4.55 3.54 10.19
N ALA A 55 4.91 3.88 8.95
CA ALA A 55 6.24 4.39 8.62
C ALA A 55 6.59 5.64 9.43
N LYS A 56 5.62 6.56 9.60
CA LYS A 56 5.76 7.75 10.47
C LYS A 56 5.91 7.34 11.94
N LYS A 57 5.07 6.44 12.45
CA LYS A 57 5.10 5.94 13.85
C LYS A 57 6.46 5.32 14.22
N TYR A 58 7.04 4.53 13.33
CA TYR A 58 8.32 3.85 13.53
C TYR A 58 9.53 4.63 12.98
N ARG A 59 9.31 5.83 12.44
CA ARG A 59 10.34 6.71 11.88
C ARG A 59 11.23 5.98 10.85
N ILE A 60 10.62 5.15 10.00
CA ILE A 60 11.32 4.46 8.91
C ILE A 60 11.77 5.50 7.87
N GLY A 61 12.99 5.35 7.33
CA GLY A 61 13.59 6.31 6.41
C GLY A 61 14.29 7.50 7.07
N THR A 62 14.33 7.55 8.40
CA THR A 62 15.12 8.56 9.16
C THR A 62 16.39 7.93 9.76
N PRO A 63 17.43 8.71 10.09
CA PRO A 63 18.62 8.21 10.79
C PRO A 63 18.26 7.40 12.05
N THR A 64 19.05 6.38 12.36
CA THR A 64 18.77 5.47 13.48
C THR A 64 19.98 5.34 14.39
N THR A 65 19.72 5.27 15.68
CA THR A 65 20.74 4.91 16.69
C THR A 65 20.69 3.41 17.02
N LYS A 66 21.74 2.87 17.65
CA LYS A 66 21.74 1.47 18.16
C LYS A 66 20.57 1.19 19.11
N ARG A 67 20.16 2.19 19.92
CA ARG A 67 19.03 2.08 20.85
C ARG A 67 17.68 2.03 20.12
N GLU A 68 17.52 2.75 19.01
CA GLU A 68 16.29 2.77 18.23
C GLU A 68 16.15 1.60 17.25
N LEU A 69 17.27 0.97 16.87
CA LEU A 69 17.32 -0.07 15.85
C LEU A 69 16.32 -1.22 16.10
N PRO A 70 16.22 -1.82 17.31
CA PRO A 70 15.24 -2.89 17.55
C PRO A 70 13.78 -2.45 17.30
N ARG A 71 13.44 -1.21 17.71
CA ARG A 71 12.10 -0.65 17.49
C ARG A 71 11.82 -0.40 16.02
N LYS A 72 12.80 0.11 15.25
CA LYS A 72 12.64 0.33 13.81
C LYS A 72 12.59 -0.99 13.03
N MET A 73 13.35 -2.02 13.42
CA MET A 73 13.28 -3.36 12.82
C MET A 73 11.90 -4.00 13.03
N MET A 74 11.36 -3.93 14.25
CA MET A 74 9.99 -4.36 14.52
C MET A 74 8.98 -3.58 13.66
N GLY A 75 9.16 -2.26 13.58
CA GLY A 75 8.34 -1.39 12.73
C GLY A 75 8.37 -1.77 11.26
N PHE A 76 9.56 -2.08 10.73
CA PHE A 76 9.75 -2.56 9.37
C PHE A 76 8.94 -3.82 9.10
N SER A 77 9.05 -4.83 9.96
CA SER A 77 8.29 -6.09 9.81
C SER A 77 6.78 -5.87 9.88
N ILE A 78 6.31 -4.99 10.78
CA ILE A 78 4.88 -4.63 10.89
C ILE A 78 4.40 -3.94 9.61
N ILE A 79 5.15 -2.96 9.10
CA ILE A 79 4.80 -2.25 7.86
C ILE A 79 4.76 -3.22 6.69
N GLN A 80 5.76 -4.09 6.54
CA GLN A 80 5.81 -5.08 5.47
C GLN A 80 4.57 -5.99 5.49
N ARG A 81 4.17 -6.46 6.68
CA ARG A 81 2.94 -7.25 6.85
C ARG A 81 1.69 -6.50 6.37
N TRP A 82 1.52 -5.24 6.76
CA TRP A 82 0.34 -4.46 6.36
C TRP A 82 0.33 -4.14 4.86
N VAL A 83 1.47 -3.76 4.28
CA VAL A 83 1.55 -3.51 2.83
C VAL A 83 1.30 -4.80 2.04
N LYS A 84 1.76 -5.95 2.54
CA LYS A 84 1.45 -7.26 1.96
C LYS A 84 -0.04 -7.60 2.03
N LEU A 85 -0.71 -7.28 3.13
CA LEU A 85 -2.17 -7.44 3.23
C LEU A 85 -2.90 -6.58 2.19
N LEU A 86 -2.47 -5.33 1.97
CA LEU A 86 -3.02 -4.50 0.90
C LEU A 86 -2.76 -5.13 -0.48
N ASN A 87 -1.55 -5.64 -0.73
CA ASN A 87 -1.21 -6.29 -1.99
C ASN A 87 -2.13 -7.48 -2.28
N ILE A 88 -2.41 -8.33 -1.29
CA ILE A 88 -3.37 -9.44 -1.43
C ILE A 88 -4.73 -8.91 -1.88
N ARG A 89 -5.25 -7.85 -1.23
CA ARG A 89 -6.53 -7.25 -1.63
C ARG A 89 -6.53 -6.68 -3.03
N VAL A 90 -5.40 -6.13 -3.49
CA VAL A 90 -5.24 -5.63 -4.87
C VAL A 90 -5.19 -6.77 -5.87
N CYS A 91 -4.56 -7.91 -5.54
CA CYS A 91 -4.53 -9.09 -6.39
C CYS A 91 -5.88 -9.83 -6.45
N ASP A 92 -6.69 -9.75 -5.39
CA ASP A 92 -8.00 -10.43 -5.30
C ASP A 92 -9.14 -9.65 -5.98
N ALA A 93 -8.94 -8.38 -6.31
CA ALA A 93 -9.98 -7.47 -6.81
C ALA A 93 -10.21 -7.60 -8.31
#